data_AF-A0A7X3NTZ3-F1
#
_entry.id   AF-A0A7X3NTZ3-F1
#
_cell.length_a   1.000
_cell.length_b   1.000
_cell.length_c   1.000
_cell.angle_alpha   90.00
_cell.angle_beta   90.00
_cell.angle_gamma   90.00
#
_symmetry.space_group_name_H-M   'P 1'
#
loop_
_entity.id
_entity.type
_entity.pdbx_description
1 polymer ?
#
loop_
_entity_poly.entity_id
_entity_poly.type
_entity_poly.pdbx_seq_one_letter_code
_entity_poly.pdbx_strand_id
1 'polypeptide(L)'
;MANQQRNLAPDSIFQRFLTSVIALLSQLRERETWRTLWHWLLWRTIPKRRRILRLIQELQPLHPNAPPEMRALRDEVFAKSCLELKRPEQEQILLDTLTHTDQPLGFEQIFFAAIYPALLKRDMVTSPITTETAHRLDIEIGYLGHNEDYFFWVFEIDGAKRLTLNTPLNPRMETREDKHYVVYSLGSSGLVDTDFAEYAEQWLLDSPRLTIALPLLAAAYADQWILNARLYLSHILTDLKKRNYQITAVTIPDFERARLSLLRRLSLDRLRKRRLLSERRNR
;
A
#
# COMPACT_ATOMS: atom_id res chain seq x y z
N MET A 1 63.36 9.52 15.95
CA MET A 1 62.38 10.60 15.77
C MET A 1 61.03 10.02 15.37
N ALA A 2 60.38 9.34 16.32
CA ALA A 2 59.08 8.69 16.14
C ALA A 2 58.23 9.07 17.35
N ASN A 3 57.44 10.15 17.24
CA ASN A 3 56.31 10.51 18.14
C ASN A 3 55.87 11.97 17.94
N GLN A 4 55.45 12.39 16.73
CA GLN A 4 54.92 13.76 16.57
C GLN A 4 53.81 13.94 15.55
N GLN A 5 53.02 12.90 15.23
CA GLN A 5 51.80 13.08 14.42
C GLN A 5 50.61 12.25 14.92
N ARG A 6 50.50 12.10 16.25
CA ARG A 6 49.23 11.76 16.90
C ARG A 6 48.81 12.98 17.71
N ASN A 7 47.61 13.48 17.39
CA ASN A 7 46.88 14.61 17.97
C ASN A 7 47.11 15.94 17.22
N LEU A 8 46.12 16.76 16.87
CA LEU A 8 44.65 16.73 16.96
C LEU A 8 44.20 17.97 16.16
N ALA A 9 43.28 17.82 15.22
CA ALA A 9 42.25 18.84 15.00
C ALA A 9 40.93 18.09 15.09
N PRO A 10 40.05 18.40 16.07
CA PRO A 10 38.69 17.92 15.98
C PRO A 10 38.11 18.67 14.80
N ASP A 11 37.99 18.03 13.63
CA ASP A 11 37.10 18.53 12.59
C ASP A 11 35.79 18.83 13.28
N SER A 12 35.49 20.11 13.43
CA SER A 12 34.38 20.55 14.24
C SER A 12 33.14 19.82 13.75
N ILE A 13 32.27 19.38 14.67
CA ILE A 13 30.99 18.73 14.31
C ILE A 13 30.27 19.55 13.23
N PHE A 14 30.46 20.88 13.28
CA PHE A 14 29.99 21.85 12.30
C PHE A 14 30.62 21.71 10.90
N GLN A 15 31.94 21.53 10.78
CA GLN A 15 32.59 21.26 9.50
C GLN A 15 32.17 19.91 8.93
N ARG A 16 32.05 18.87 9.76
CA ARG A 16 31.54 17.55 9.34
C ARG A 16 30.10 17.67 8.83
N PHE A 17 29.26 18.39 9.57
CA PHE A 17 27.88 18.68 9.18
C PHE A 17 27.81 19.46 7.87
N LEU A 18 28.60 20.53 7.71
CA LEU A 18 28.68 21.32 6.48
C LEU A 18 29.14 20.47 5.29
N THR A 19 30.17 19.64 5.45
CA THR A 19 30.61 18.73 4.38
C THR A 19 29.53 17.72 4.00
N SER A 20 28.81 17.15 4.98
CA SER A 20 27.68 16.26 4.71
C SER A 20 26.55 17.00 4.00
N VAL A 21 26.23 18.23 4.41
CA VAL A 21 25.19 19.05 3.76
C VAL A 21 25.59 19.42 2.34
N ILE A 22 26.84 19.84 2.10
CA ILE A 22 27.32 20.19 0.77
C ILE A 22 27.33 18.96 -0.16
N ALA A 23 27.79 17.80 0.33
CA ALA A 23 27.76 16.54 -0.43
C ALA A 23 26.33 16.07 -0.73
N LEU A 24 25.40 16.24 0.21
CA LEU A 24 23.98 16.00 0.00
C LEU A 24 23.45 16.91 -1.11
N LEU A 25 23.73 18.21 -1.05
CA LEU A 25 23.24 19.20 -2.02
C LEU A 25 23.86 18.99 -3.42
N SER A 26 25.11 18.53 -3.52
CA SER A 26 25.72 18.20 -4.81
C SER A 26 25.11 16.93 -5.43
N GLN A 27 24.92 15.86 -4.66
CA GLN A 27 24.24 14.64 -5.14
C GLN A 27 22.78 14.89 -5.50
N LEU A 28 22.07 15.72 -4.71
CA LEU A 28 20.71 16.16 -4.99
C LEU A 28 20.59 16.90 -6.33
N ARG A 29 21.61 17.71 -6.64
CA ARG A 29 21.72 18.47 -7.88
C ARG A 29 22.08 17.60 -9.07
N GLU A 30 22.97 16.64 -8.91
CA GLU A 30 23.30 15.68 -9.98
C GLU A 30 22.13 14.76 -10.33
N ARG A 31 21.31 14.35 -9.34
CA ARG A 31 20.17 13.44 -9.55
C ARG A 31 18.81 14.14 -9.74
N GLU A 32 18.76 15.47 -9.91
CA GLU A 32 17.52 16.27 -10.08
C GLU A 32 16.43 16.07 -8.99
N THR A 33 16.81 15.60 -7.81
CA THR A 33 15.89 15.27 -6.70
C THR A 33 15.46 16.49 -5.86
N TRP A 34 15.78 17.71 -6.31
CA TRP A 34 15.43 18.96 -5.64
C TRP A 34 13.93 19.15 -5.44
N ARG A 35 13.11 18.70 -6.40
CA ARG A 35 11.65 18.71 -6.24
C ARG A 35 11.26 17.83 -5.06
N THR A 36 11.81 16.63 -4.95
CA THR A 36 11.55 15.69 -3.85
C THR A 36 11.96 16.29 -2.50
N LEU A 37 13.10 16.98 -2.43
CA LEU A 37 13.57 17.65 -1.22
C LEU A 37 12.62 18.78 -0.78
N TRP A 38 12.21 19.63 -1.73
CA TRP A 38 11.26 20.71 -1.46
C TRP A 38 9.90 20.16 -1.02
N HIS A 39 9.38 19.14 -1.69
CA HIS A 39 8.12 18.50 -1.30
C HIS A 39 8.24 17.86 0.09
N TRP A 40 9.36 17.21 0.39
CA TRP A 40 9.60 16.58 1.69
C TRP A 40 9.69 17.60 2.84
N LEU A 41 10.38 18.73 2.61
CA LEU A 41 10.48 19.85 3.55
C LEU A 41 9.15 20.58 3.75
N LEU A 42 8.45 20.92 2.66
CA LEU A 42 7.13 21.56 2.71
C LEU A 42 6.09 20.65 3.36
N TRP A 43 6.21 19.34 3.15
CA TRP A 43 5.36 18.37 3.83
C TRP A 43 5.57 18.44 5.36
N ARG A 44 6.77 18.81 5.88
CA ARG A 44 7.12 18.68 7.33
C ARG A 44 6.39 19.67 8.22
N THR A 45 5.79 20.71 7.64
CA THR A 45 5.23 21.84 8.37
C THR A 45 3.71 21.78 8.57
N ILE A 46 3.03 20.75 8.05
CA ILE A 46 1.55 20.66 8.04
C ILE A 46 1.00 20.03 9.34
N PRO A 47 -0.06 20.58 9.99
CA PRO A 47 -0.61 20.06 11.24
C PRO A 47 -1.15 18.63 11.16
N LYS A 48 -1.75 18.22 10.03
CA LYS A 48 -2.13 16.82 9.76
C LYS A 48 -0.95 15.86 9.93
N ARG A 49 0.27 16.30 9.63
CA ARG A 49 1.47 15.47 9.75
C ARG A 49 1.89 15.22 11.19
N ARG A 50 1.62 16.13 12.14
CA ARG A 50 1.91 15.86 13.57
C ARG A 50 1.12 14.66 14.09
N ARG A 51 -0.13 14.50 13.64
CA ARG A 51 -0.95 13.32 13.95
C ARG A 51 -0.36 12.07 13.31
N ILE A 52 -0.08 12.12 12.01
CA ILE A 52 0.52 10.98 11.28
C ILE A 52 1.86 10.56 11.91
N LEU A 53 2.69 11.50 12.35
CA LEU A 53 3.94 11.20 13.05
C LEU A 53 3.72 10.47 14.38
N ARG A 54 2.63 10.74 15.11
CA ARG A 54 2.25 9.97 16.29
C ARG A 54 1.83 8.55 15.91
N LEU A 55 1.01 8.41 14.87
CA LEU A 55 0.60 7.09 14.36
C LEU A 55 1.80 6.25 13.90
N ILE A 56 2.80 6.87 13.27
CA ILE A 56 4.05 6.19 12.87
C ILE A 56 4.80 5.66 14.10
N GLN A 57 4.80 6.39 15.21
CA GLN A 57 5.45 5.94 16.45
C GLN A 57 4.73 4.76 17.11
N GLU A 58 3.44 4.57 16.78
CA GLU A 58 2.61 3.47 17.25
C GLU A 58 2.74 2.21 16.37
N LEU A 59 3.35 2.31 15.18
CA LEU A 59 3.65 1.14 14.35
C LEU A 59 4.64 0.23 15.08
N GLN A 60 4.38 -1.08 15.00
CA GLN A 60 5.27 -2.08 15.57
C GLN A 60 6.71 -1.95 15.05
N PRO A 61 7.72 -2.22 15.89
CA PRO A 61 9.10 -2.23 15.46
C PRO A 61 9.33 -3.34 14.42
N LEU A 62 10.17 -3.05 13.43
CA LEU A 62 10.57 -4.04 12.44
C LEU A 62 11.47 -5.11 13.08
N HIS A 63 11.41 -6.32 12.54
CA HIS A 63 12.28 -7.42 12.92
C HIS A 63 13.76 -7.05 12.67
N PRO A 64 14.73 -7.51 13.50
CA PRO A 64 16.15 -7.14 13.36
C PRO A 64 16.78 -7.48 12.00
N ASN A 65 16.23 -8.46 11.29
CA ASN A 65 16.69 -8.86 9.96
C ASN A 65 16.10 -7.99 8.82
N ALA A 66 15.22 -7.03 9.12
CA ALA A 66 14.70 -6.12 8.11
C ALA A 66 15.82 -5.18 7.61
N PRO A 67 15.84 -4.84 6.30
CA PRO A 67 16.80 -3.86 5.79
C PRO A 67 16.71 -2.54 6.55
N PRO A 68 17.84 -1.89 6.89
CA PRO A 68 17.84 -0.71 7.74
C PRO A 68 17.06 0.46 7.13
N GLU A 69 16.97 0.52 5.80
CA GLU A 69 16.25 1.54 5.05
C GLU A 69 14.74 1.29 5.01
N MET A 70 14.30 0.05 5.31
CA MET A 70 12.91 -0.36 5.21
C MET A 70 11.99 0.43 6.12
N ARG A 71 12.48 0.80 7.31
CA ARG A 71 11.74 1.65 8.25
C ARG A 71 11.39 2.99 7.61
N ALA A 72 12.36 3.65 6.96
CA ALA A 72 12.15 4.96 6.36
C ALA A 72 11.14 4.88 5.19
N LEU A 73 11.24 3.83 4.37
CA LEU A 73 10.31 3.60 3.27
C LEU A 73 8.89 3.30 3.78
N ARG A 74 8.77 2.42 4.77
CA ARG A 74 7.49 2.09 5.42
C ARG A 74 6.81 3.32 5.97
N ASP A 75 7.52 4.09 6.76
CA ASP A 75 6.97 5.27 7.42
C ASP A 75 6.50 6.31 6.39
N GLU A 76 7.23 6.45 5.29
CA GLU A 76 6.88 7.37 4.19
C GLU A 76 5.68 6.88 3.38
N VAL A 77 5.60 5.59 3.02
CA VAL A 77 4.44 5.01 2.33
C VAL A 77 3.20 5.11 3.21
N PHE A 78 3.31 4.74 4.48
CA PHE A 78 2.23 4.87 5.47
C PHE A 78 1.74 6.32 5.54
N ALA A 79 2.67 7.27 5.68
CA ALA A 79 2.33 8.68 5.75
C ALA A 79 1.59 9.18 4.51
N LYS A 80 2.10 8.86 3.31
CA LYS A 80 1.47 9.23 2.04
C LYS A 80 0.07 8.63 1.91
N SER A 81 -0.10 7.37 2.29
CA SER A 81 -1.40 6.72 2.32
C SER A 81 -2.37 7.40 3.29
N CYS A 82 -1.94 7.74 4.51
CA CYS A 82 -2.77 8.48 5.46
C CYS A 82 -3.23 9.86 4.93
N LEU A 83 -2.40 10.56 4.15
CA LEU A 83 -2.78 11.86 3.56
C LEU A 83 -3.92 11.73 2.53
N GLU A 84 -4.04 10.58 1.87
CA GLU A 84 -5.16 10.30 0.96
C GLU A 84 -6.47 9.99 1.71
N LEU A 85 -6.39 9.68 3.00
CA LEU A 85 -7.54 9.37 3.83
C LEU A 85 -8.26 10.64 4.26
N LYS A 86 -9.60 10.59 4.23
CA LYS A 86 -10.44 11.76 4.52
C LYS A 86 -10.67 11.92 6.02
N ARG A 87 -10.77 10.80 6.74
CA ARG A 87 -11.18 10.77 8.15
C ARG A 87 -10.07 10.18 9.04
N PRO A 88 -9.88 10.69 10.27
CA PRO A 88 -8.90 10.14 11.21
C PRO A 88 -9.16 8.68 11.58
N GLU A 89 -10.44 8.27 11.66
CA GLU A 89 -10.84 6.88 11.90
C GLU A 89 -10.26 5.92 10.85
N GLN A 90 -10.18 6.36 9.59
CA GLN A 90 -9.60 5.54 8.51
C GLN A 90 -8.11 5.34 8.70
N GLU A 91 -7.40 6.36 9.22
CA GLU A 91 -5.98 6.29 9.55
C GLU A 91 -5.73 5.32 10.71
N GLN A 92 -6.62 5.34 11.72
CA GLN A 92 -6.55 4.41 12.86
C GLN A 92 -6.80 2.98 12.42
N ILE A 93 -7.82 2.72 11.61
CA ILE A 93 -8.10 1.36 11.08
C ILE A 93 -6.90 0.84 10.28
N LEU A 94 -6.22 1.70 9.50
CA LEU A 94 -5.01 1.31 8.81
C LEU A 94 -3.90 0.93 9.79
N LEU A 95 -3.62 1.79 10.77
CA LEU A 95 -2.62 1.52 11.81
C LEU A 95 -2.92 0.19 12.52
N ASP A 96 -4.15 0.02 13.01
CA ASP A 96 -4.59 -1.18 13.71
C ASP A 96 -4.41 -2.41 12.82
N THR A 97 -4.77 -2.34 11.53
CA THR A 97 -4.57 -3.47 10.61
C THR A 97 -3.09 -3.82 10.47
N LEU A 98 -2.21 -2.83 10.33
CA LEU A 98 -0.77 -3.05 10.15
C LEU A 98 -0.08 -3.63 11.41
N THR A 99 -0.59 -3.34 12.60
CA THR A 99 -0.06 -3.86 13.87
C THR A 99 -0.46 -5.31 14.16
N HIS A 100 -1.30 -5.94 13.35
CA HIS A 100 -1.62 -7.37 13.48
C HIS A 100 -0.55 -8.29 12.88
N THR A 101 0.49 -7.74 12.24
CA THR A 101 1.59 -8.53 11.67
C THR A 101 2.51 -8.99 12.80
N ASP A 102 2.77 -10.30 12.97
CA ASP A 102 3.79 -10.74 13.92
C ASP A 102 5.20 -10.52 13.35
N GLN A 103 6.08 -9.90 14.13
CA GLN A 103 7.48 -9.59 13.76
C GLN A 103 7.64 -8.97 12.35
N PRO A 104 7.10 -7.78 12.05
CA PRO A 104 7.04 -7.27 10.67
C PRO A 104 8.42 -7.08 10.02
N LEU A 105 8.55 -7.44 8.72
CA LEU A 105 9.72 -7.07 7.90
C LEU A 105 9.53 -5.70 7.25
N GLY A 106 8.29 -5.22 7.17
CA GLY A 106 7.91 -3.91 6.65
C GLY A 106 7.39 -3.94 5.22
N PHE A 107 7.72 -4.95 4.41
CA PHE A 107 7.22 -5.08 3.03
C PHE A 107 5.72 -5.32 2.99
N GLU A 108 5.23 -6.22 3.85
CA GLU A 108 3.81 -6.52 4.01
C GLU A 108 3.04 -5.28 4.46
N GLN A 109 3.62 -4.49 5.36
CA GLN A 109 3.03 -3.25 5.84
C GLN A 109 3.00 -2.17 4.76
N ILE A 110 4.09 -2.02 4.00
CA ILE A 110 4.20 -1.11 2.85
C ILE A 110 3.15 -1.46 1.80
N PHE A 111 3.05 -2.75 1.42
CA PHE A 111 2.14 -3.21 0.41
C PHE A 111 0.69 -2.90 0.78
N PHE A 112 0.28 -3.28 2.00
CA PHE A 112 -1.09 -3.03 2.42
C PHE A 112 -1.39 -1.52 2.57
N ALA A 113 -0.49 -0.76 3.17
CA ALA A 113 -0.64 0.69 3.31
C ALA A 113 -0.83 1.37 1.95
N ALA A 114 -0.06 0.98 0.93
CA ALA A 114 -0.14 1.54 -0.41
C ALA A 114 -1.52 1.33 -1.07
N ILE A 115 -2.13 0.16 -0.86
CA ILE A 115 -3.40 -0.22 -1.52
C ILE A 115 -4.64 0.20 -0.72
N TYR A 116 -4.54 0.37 0.60
CA TYR A 116 -5.67 0.64 1.47
C TYR A 116 -6.53 1.85 1.05
N PRO A 117 -5.98 3.03 0.69
CA PRO A 117 -6.78 4.14 0.17
C PRO A 117 -7.58 3.78 -1.09
N ALA A 118 -7.05 2.88 -1.93
CA ALA A 118 -7.71 2.44 -3.16
C ALA A 118 -8.85 1.45 -2.88
N LEU A 119 -8.76 0.67 -1.79
CA LEU A 119 -9.85 -0.19 -1.31
C LEU A 119 -11.00 0.65 -0.75
N LEU A 120 -10.69 1.62 0.12
CA LEU A 120 -11.70 2.51 0.71
C LEU A 120 -12.44 3.35 -0.34
N LYS A 121 -11.77 3.83 -1.39
CA LYS A 121 -12.41 4.54 -2.51
C LYS A 121 -13.42 3.68 -3.28
N ARG A 122 -13.39 2.36 -3.11
CA ARG A 122 -14.30 1.38 -3.71
C ARG A 122 -15.32 0.83 -2.70
N ASP A 123 -15.47 1.48 -1.55
CA ASP A 123 -16.36 1.07 -0.46
C ASP A 123 -16.09 -0.35 0.06
N MET A 124 -14.82 -0.77 0.01
CA MET A 124 -14.37 -2.05 0.56
C MET A 124 -13.96 -1.88 2.01
N VAL A 125 -14.42 -2.80 2.85
CA VAL A 125 -14.07 -2.91 4.27
C VAL A 125 -12.92 -3.89 4.41
N THR A 126 -11.99 -3.60 5.31
CA THR A 126 -10.84 -4.46 5.60
C THR A 126 -10.85 -4.87 7.06
N SER A 127 -10.58 -6.14 7.35
CA SER A 127 -10.48 -6.66 8.71
C SER A 127 -9.23 -7.54 8.82
N PRO A 128 -8.33 -7.29 9.79
CA PRO A 128 -7.17 -8.14 9.98
C PRO A 128 -7.59 -9.53 10.48
N ILE A 129 -6.91 -10.55 9.99
CA ILE A 129 -7.06 -11.93 10.45
C ILE A 129 -5.84 -12.25 11.31
N THR A 130 -6.08 -12.83 12.50
CA THR A 130 -4.99 -13.24 13.38
C THR A 130 -4.23 -14.40 12.75
N THR A 131 -2.91 -14.28 12.68
CA THR A 131 -2.02 -15.32 12.17
C THR A 131 -0.80 -15.45 13.08
N GLU A 132 -0.37 -16.69 13.30
CA GLU A 132 0.87 -17.01 14.02
C GLU A 132 2.08 -17.06 13.10
N THR A 133 1.88 -16.83 11.79
CA THR A 133 2.99 -16.85 10.82
C THR A 133 3.74 -15.53 10.87
N ALA A 134 4.99 -15.58 11.33
CA ALA A 134 5.87 -14.41 11.34
C ALA A 134 5.99 -13.77 9.95
N HIS A 135 6.13 -12.44 9.94
CA HIS A 135 6.27 -11.61 8.73
C HIS A 135 5.06 -11.65 7.79
N ARG A 136 3.92 -12.20 8.22
CA ARG A 136 2.72 -12.31 7.40
C ARG A 136 1.59 -11.44 7.93
N LEU A 137 0.92 -10.75 7.01
CA LEU A 137 -0.26 -9.95 7.27
C LEU A 137 -1.45 -10.53 6.50
N ASP A 138 -2.38 -11.13 7.24
CA ASP A 138 -3.59 -11.73 6.67
C ASP A 138 -4.77 -10.76 6.84
N ILE A 139 -5.51 -10.50 5.77
CA ILE A 139 -6.56 -9.47 5.75
C ILE A 139 -7.76 -9.96 4.97
N GLU A 140 -8.92 -9.96 5.61
CA GLU A 140 -10.21 -10.08 4.93
C GLU A 140 -10.58 -8.74 4.31
N ILE A 141 -10.94 -8.76 3.03
CA ILE A 141 -11.44 -7.60 2.30
C ILE A 141 -12.83 -7.95 1.79
N GLY A 142 -13.82 -7.14 2.18
CA GLY A 142 -15.20 -7.39 1.83
C GLY A 142 -15.95 -6.16 1.37
N TYR A 143 -17.08 -6.39 0.72
CA TYR A 143 -18.04 -5.35 0.34
C TYR A 143 -19.46 -5.90 0.40
N LEU A 144 -20.42 -5.02 0.63
CA LEU A 144 -21.84 -5.36 0.58
C LEU A 144 -22.35 -5.30 -0.86
N GLY A 145 -22.88 -6.42 -1.35
CA GLY A 145 -23.56 -6.48 -2.63
C GLY A 145 -24.91 -5.75 -2.60
N HIS A 146 -25.51 -5.54 -3.78
CA HIS A 146 -26.82 -4.87 -3.90
C HIS A 146 -27.98 -5.61 -3.21
N ASN A 147 -27.81 -6.89 -2.91
CA ASN A 147 -28.81 -7.72 -2.22
C ASN A 147 -28.54 -7.83 -0.71
N GLU A 148 -27.66 -6.98 -0.16
CA GLU A 148 -27.16 -7.08 1.23
C GLU A 148 -26.31 -8.33 1.51
N ASP A 149 -26.04 -9.14 0.50
CA ASP A 149 -25.07 -10.24 0.58
C ASP A 149 -23.65 -9.71 0.73
N TYR A 150 -23.00 -10.08 1.84
CA TYR A 150 -21.59 -9.80 2.08
C TYR A 150 -20.69 -10.72 1.24
N PHE A 151 -19.91 -10.12 0.34
CA PHE A 151 -18.87 -10.78 -0.45
C PHE A 151 -17.51 -10.41 0.13
N PHE A 152 -16.62 -11.40 0.25
CA PHE A 152 -15.27 -11.16 0.75
C PHE A 152 -14.25 -12.07 0.08
N TRP A 153 -12.99 -11.68 0.21
CA TRP A 153 -11.81 -12.47 -0.13
C TRP A 153 -10.71 -12.17 0.89
N VAL A 154 -9.65 -12.95 0.86
CA VAL A 154 -8.53 -12.82 1.80
C VAL A 154 -7.24 -12.57 1.04
N PHE A 155 -6.42 -11.65 1.56
CA PHE A 155 -5.02 -11.53 1.21
C PHE A 155 -4.17 -12.13 2.33
N GLU A 156 -3.24 -13.01 1.96
CA GLU A 156 -2.15 -13.43 2.83
C GLU A 156 -0.87 -12.78 2.31
N ILE A 157 -0.46 -11.68 2.93
CA ILE A 157 0.66 -10.86 2.46
C ILE A 157 1.92 -11.30 3.20
N ASP A 158 2.81 -11.99 2.51
CA ASP A 158 4.05 -12.53 3.05
C ASP A 158 5.21 -11.56 2.79
N GLY A 159 5.80 -11.04 3.86
CA GLY A 159 6.95 -10.13 3.87
C GLY A 159 8.21 -10.74 3.26
N ALA A 160 8.37 -12.06 3.38
CA ALA A 160 9.58 -12.78 2.96
C ALA A 160 9.49 -13.28 1.51
N LYS A 161 8.28 -13.42 0.95
CA LYS A 161 8.11 -13.87 -0.43
C LYS A 161 8.22 -12.73 -1.44
N ARG A 162 8.91 -13.04 -2.54
CA ARG A 162 9.07 -12.13 -3.67
C ARG A 162 7.77 -12.02 -4.47
N LEU A 163 7.46 -10.80 -4.90
CA LEU A 163 6.36 -10.46 -5.77
C LEU A 163 6.84 -9.49 -6.85
N THR A 164 6.58 -9.83 -8.11
CA THR A 164 6.78 -8.94 -9.26
C THR A 164 5.45 -8.66 -9.94
N LEU A 165 5.37 -7.60 -10.75
CA LEU A 165 4.15 -7.30 -11.53
C LEU A 165 3.75 -8.43 -12.49
N ASN A 166 4.71 -9.28 -12.88
CA ASN A 166 4.49 -10.42 -13.76
C ASN A 166 4.22 -11.74 -13.01
N THR A 167 4.21 -11.72 -11.67
CA THR A 167 3.95 -12.92 -10.87
C THR A 167 2.51 -13.38 -11.12
N PRO A 168 2.30 -14.64 -11.56
CA PRO A 168 0.96 -15.12 -11.85
C PRO A 168 0.11 -15.21 -10.58
N LEU A 169 -1.17 -14.87 -10.70
CA LEU A 169 -2.14 -15.04 -9.63
C LEU A 169 -2.54 -16.52 -9.54
N ASN A 170 -2.17 -17.17 -8.43
CA ASN A 170 -2.56 -18.54 -8.11
C ASN A 170 -3.47 -18.57 -6.87
N PRO A 171 -4.67 -17.98 -6.93
CA PRO A 171 -5.54 -17.95 -5.77
C PRO A 171 -6.15 -19.33 -5.50
N ARG A 172 -6.34 -19.63 -4.23
CA ARG A 172 -7.06 -20.83 -3.78
C ARG A 172 -8.49 -20.46 -3.39
N MET A 173 -9.41 -21.40 -3.55
CA MET A 173 -10.79 -21.24 -3.07
C MET A 173 -10.93 -21.94 -1.73
N GLU A 174 -11.55 -21.25 -0.79
CA GLU A 174 -11.88 -21.79 0.52
C GLU A 174 -13.36 -21.62 0.81
N THR A 175 -13.83 -22.32 1.84
CA THR A 175 -15.23 -22.31 2.26
C THR A 175 -15.29 -21.99 3.73
N ARG A 176 -16.05 -20.95 4.10
CA ARG A 176 -16.39 -20.63 5.49
C ARG A 176 -17.90 -20.68 5.60
N GLU A 177 -18.39 -21.60 6.43
CA GLU A 177 -19.82 -21.92 6.51
C GLU A 177 -20.35 -22.26 5.11
N ASP A 178 -21.36 -21.52 4.62
CA ASP A 178 -21.97 -21.71 3.31
C ASP A 178 -21.37 -20.80 2.21
N LYS A 179 -20.32 -20.03 2.51
CA LYS A 179 -19.73 -19.06 1.58
C LYS A 179 -18.38 -19.53 1.04
N HIS A 180 -18.29 -19.56 -0.28
CA HIS A 180 -17.03 -19.69 -0.99
C HIS A 180 -16.35 -18.32 -1.11
N TYR A 181 -15.07 -18.27 -0.76
CA TYR A 181 -14.24 -17.08 -0.92
C TYR A 181 -12.89 -17.44 -1.52
N VAL A 182 -12.22 -16.41 -2.04
CA VAL A 182 -10.94 -16.55 -2.71
C VAL A 182 -9.83 -16.08 -1.76
N VAL A 183 -8.75 -16.84 -1.66
CA VAL A 183 -7.54 -16.46 -0.92
C VAL A 183 -6.41 -16.22 -1.90
N TYR A 184 -5.81 -15.03 -1.85
CA TYR A 184 -4.61 -14.69 -2.59
C TYR A 184 -3.41 -14.74 -1.67
N SER A 185 -2.55 -15.74 -1.85
CA SER A 185 -1.24 -15.79 -1.21
C SER A 185 -0.27 -14.91 -1.99
N LEU A 186 0.05 -13.74 -1.42
CA LEU A 186 0.83 -12.69 -2.05
C LEU A 186 2.22 -12.61 -1.43
N GLY A 187 3.26 -12.53 -2.25
CA GLY A 187 4.53 -11.96 -1.79
C GLY A 187 4.40 -10.44 -1.66
N SER A 188 5.40 -9.79 -1.05
CA SER A 188 5.43 -8.34 -0.95
C SER A 188 6.82 -7.73 -1.16
N SER A 189 7.89 -8.53 -1.18
CA SER A 189 9.24 -8.06 -1.51
C SER A 189 9.45 -8.01 -3.03
N GLY A 190 10.14 -6.99 -3.55
CA GLY A 190 10.52 -6.94 -4.98
C GLY A 190 9.49 -6.39 -5.96
N LEU A 191 8.44 -5.69 -5.48
CA LEU A 191 7.50 -4.96 -6.35
C LEU A 191 8.14 -3.78 -7.10
N VAL A 192 9.34 -3.38 -6.71
CA VAL A 192 10.18 -2.42 -7.42
C VAL A 192 11.43 -3.16 -7.88
N ASP A 193 11.75 -3.05 -9.18
CA ASP A 193 12.84 -3.81 -9.82
C ASP A 193 14.22 -3.37 -9.34
N THR A 194 14.37 -2.12 -8.91
CA THR A 194 15.54 -1.68 -8.14
C THR A 194 15.38 -2.16 -6.71
N ASP A 195 16.25 -3.06 -6.28
CA ASP A 195 16.35 -3.40 -4.88
C ASP A 195 16.66 -2.10 -4.12
N PHE A 196 15.72 -1.64 -3.31
CA PHE A 196 15.87 -0.41 -2.57
C PHE A 196 17.10 -0.50 -1.65
N ALA A 197 17.44 -1.70 -1.19
CA ALA A 197 18.68 -1.94 -0.45
C ALA A 197 19.91 -1.72 -1.36
N GLU A 198 19.99 -2.32 -2.55
CA GLU A 198 21.13 -2.08 -3.47
C GLU A 198 21.21 -0.62 -3.92
N TYR A 199 20.08 0.04 -4.17
CA TYR A 199 20.07 1.45 -4.57
C TYR A 199 20.47 2.35 -3.41
N ALA A 200 19.97 2.09 -2.19
CA ALA A 200 20.34 2.84 -1.01
C ALA A 200 21.80 2.57 -0.63
N GLU A 201 22.29 1.33 -0.75
CA GLU A 201 23.69 0.97 -0.59
C GLU A 201 24.56 1.68 -1.60
N GLN A 202 24.22 1.71 -2.90
CA GLN A 202 24.96 2.53 -3.88
C GLN A 202 24.98 4.01 -3.47
N TRP A 203 23.84 4.55 -3.03
CA TRP A 203 23.74 5.94 -2.58
C TRP A 203 24.57 6.22 -1.33
N LEU A 204 24.62 5.27 -0.40
CA LEU A 204 25.37 5.33 0.86
C LEU A 204 26.87 5.03 0.67
N LEU A 205 27.24 4.16 -0.27
CA LEU A 205 28.62 3.85 -0.65
C LEU A 205 29.28 5.07 -1.30
N ASP A 206 28.54 5.82 -2.12
CA ASP A 206 29.00 7.09 -2.70
C ASP A 206 29.19 8.19 -1.63
N SER A 207 28.56 8.07 -0.46
CA SER A 207 28.72 9.02 0.65
C SER A 207 28.25 8.45 2.02
N PRO A 208 29.11 7.71 2.74
CA PRO A 208 28.74 6.94 3.94
C PRO A 208 28.34 7.81 5.16
N ARG A 209 28.46 9.13 5.06
CA ARG A 209 28.07 10.10 6.09
C ARG A 209 26.65 10.65 5.91
N LEU A 210 25.88 10.13 4.95
CA LEU A 210 24.56 10.64 4.55
C LEU A 210 23.37 9.77 5.00
N THR A 211 23.43 9.12 6.16
CA THR A 211 22.23 8.49 6.76
C THR A 211 21.07 9.48 6.94
N ILE A 212 21.36 10.78 7.04
CA ILE A 212 20.37 11.88 7.05
C ILE A 212 19.54 11.94 5.74
N ALA A 213 20.04 11.37 4.65
CA ALA A 213 19.39 11.38 3.33
C ALA A 213 18.43 10.21 3.08
N LEU A 214 18.47 9.17 3.91
CA LEU A 214 17.58 8.01 3.79
C LEU A 214 16.09 8.38 3.70
N PRO A 215 15.57 9.34 4.51
CA PRO A 215 14.17 9.77 4.39
C PRO A 215 13.83 10.40 3.03
N LEU A 216 14.80 11.02 2.37
CA LEU A 216 14.60 11.63 1.07
C LEU A 216 14.54 10.57 -0.03
N LEU A 217 15.44 9.58 0.04
CA LEU A 217 15.40 8.43 -0.86
C LEU A 217 14.09 7.65 -0.69
N ALA A 218 13.68 7.40 0.55
CA ALA A 218 12.37 6.83 0.86
C ALA A 218 11.23 7.62 0.22
N ALA A 219 11.25 8.96 0.27
CA ALA A 219 10.24 9.80 -0.38
C ALA A 219 10.17 9.63 -1.90
N ALA A 220 11.31 9.49 -2.57
CA ALA A 220 11.37 9.23 -4.01
C ALA A 220 10.85 7.82 -4.36
N TYR A 221 11.20 6.81 -3.55
CA TYR A 221 10.82 5.40 -3.78
C TYR A 221 9.39 5.08 -3.39
N ALA A 222 8.84 5.76 -2.39
CA ALA A 222 7.50 5.52 -1.89
C ALA A 222 6.43 5.67 -2.99
N ASP A 223 6.58 6.63 -3.90
CA ASP A 223 5.61 6.83 -4.99
C ASP A 223 5.61 5.65 -5.97
N GLN A 224 6.79 5.09 -6.27
CA GLN A 224 6.92 3.93 -7.15
C GLN A 224 6.32 2.67 -6.50
N TRP A 225 6.56 2.46 -5.20
CA TRP A 225 5.93 1.38 -4.43
C TRP A 225 4.41 1.50 -4.44
N ILE A 226 3.89 2.71 -4.16
CA ILE A 226 2.44 2.98 -4.16
C ILE A 226 1.83 2.68 -5.54
N LEU A 227 2.49 3.13 -6.61
CA LEU A 227 2.04 2.88 -7.98
C LEU A 227 2.00 1.38 -8.30
N ASN A 228 3.10 0.66 -8.06
CA ASN A 228 3.22 -0.76 -8.41
C ASN A 228 2.26 -1.64 -7.59
N ALA A 229 2.12 -1.38 -6.29
CA ALA A 229 1.16 -2.09 -5.46
C ALA A 229 -0.29 -1.89 -5.96
N ARG A 230 -0.64 -0.67 -6.42
CA ARG A 230 -1.98 -0.36 -6.96
C ARG A 230 -2.22 -0.94 -8.34
N LEU A 231 -1.19 -0.99 -9.19
CA LEU A 231 -1.25 -1.71 -10.47
C LEU A 231 -1.52 -3.19 -10.22
N TYR A 232 -0.77 -3.80 -9.29
CA TYR A 232 -0.95 -5.19 -8.90
C TYR A 232 -2.34 -5.45 -8.31
N LEU A 233 -2.85 -4.58 -7.44
CA LEU A 233 -4.23 -4.64 -6.95
C LEU A 233 -5.25 -4.64 -8.11
N SER A 234 -5.02 -3.83 -9.15
CA SER A 234 -5.92 -3.76 -10.30
C SER A 234 -5.96 -5.08 -11.08
N HIS A 235 -4.83 -5.79 -11.17
CA HIS A 235 -4.77 -7.15 -11.71
C HIS A 235 -5.58 -8.13 -10.86
N ILE A 236 -5.41 -8.09 -9.53
CA ILE A 236 -6.19 -8.92 -8.59
C ILE A 236 -7.69 -8.65 -8.74
N LEU A 237 -8.12 -7.39 -8.71
CA LEU A 237 -9.55 -7.03 -8.84
C LEU A 237 -10.16 -7.49 -10.18
N THR A 238 -9.35 -7.52 -11.25
CA THR A 238 -9.78 -8.03 -12.55
C THR A 238 -10.00 -9.55 -12.51
N ASP A 239 -9.11 -10.29 -11.85
CA ASP A 239 -9.28 -11.73 -11.63
C ASP A 239 -10.50 -12.02 -10.72
N LEU A 240 -10.63 -11.28 -9.63
CA LEU A 240 -11.73 -11.37 -8.68
C LEU A 240 -13.09 -11.13 -9.35
N LYS A 241 -13.18 -10.16 -10.25
CA LYS A 241 -14.40 -9.91 -11.04
C LYS A 241 -14.77 -11.12 -11.92
N LYS A 242 -13.79 -11.78 -12.54
CA LYS A 242 -14.02 -12.99 -13.35
C LYS A 242 -14.52 -14.15 -12.46
N ARG A 243 -13.91 -14.34 -11.30
CA ARG A 243 -14.27 -15.41 -10.35
C ARG A 243 -15.62 -15.17 -9.68
N ASN A 244 -15.90 -13.96 -9.22
CA ASN A 244 -17.21 -13.61 -8.66
C ASN A 244 -18.32 -13.83 -9.70
N TYR A 245 -18.07 -13.53 -10.98
CA TYR A 245 -19.01 -13.87 -12.04
C TYR A 245 -19.21 -15.38 -12.17
N GLN A 246 -18.16 -16.19 -12.08
CA GLN A 246 -18.28 -17.66 -12.12
C GLN A 246 -19.04 -18.21 -10.91
N ILE A 247 -18.70 -17.76 -9.70
CA ILE A 247 -19.36 -18.21 -8.45
C ILE A 247 -20.84 -17.84 -8.51
N THR A 248 -21.17 -16.57 -8.74
CA THR A 248 -22.57 -16.12 -8.84
C THR A 248 -23.32 -16.75 -10.03
N ALA A 249 -22.64 -17.07 -11.14
CA ALA A 249 -23.26 -17.78 -12.24
C ALA A 249 -23.49 -19.29 -11.94
N VAL A 250 -22.81 -19.86 -10.96
CA VAL A 250 -22.99 -21.28 -10.62
C VAL A 250 -23.95 -21.44 -9.43
N THR A 251 -24.00 -20.48 -8.50
CA THR A 251 -24.76 -20.59 -7.24
C THR A 251 -26.10 -19.86 -7.21
N ILE A 252 -26.43 -18.96 -8.14
CA ILE A 252 -27.78 -18.37 -8.20
C ILE A 252 -28.75 -19.45 -8.70
N PRO A 253 -29.72 -19.92 -7.89
CA PRO A 253 -30.72 -20.87 -8.35
C PRO A 253 -31.45 -20.29 -9.55
N ASP A 254 -31.80 -21.11 -10.55
CA ASP A 254 -32.42 -20.66 -11.81
C ASP A 254 -33.64 -19.75 -11.60
N PHE A 255 -34.32 -19.89 -10.46
CA PHE A 255 -35.41 -19.02 -10.01
C PHE A 255 -34.99 -17.55 -9.81
N GLU A 256 -33.86 -17.27 -9.17
CA GLU A 256 -33.39 -15.91 -8.93
C GLU A 256 -32.82 -15.27 -10.20
N ARG A 257 -32.19 -16.06 -11.07
CA ARG A 257 -31.83 -15.63 -12.44
C ARG A 257 -33.07 -15.22 -13.23
N ALA A 258 -34.12 -16.04 -13.20
CA ALA A 258 -35.38 -15.72 -13.85
C ALA A 258 -35.98 -14.43 -13.27
N ARG A 259 -36.00 -14.28 -11.94
CA ARG A 259 -36.48 -13.08 -11.23
C ARG A 259 -35.69 -11.82 -11.61
N LEU A 260 -34.36 -11.85 -11.62
CA LEU A 260 -33.51 -10.72 -12.01
C LEU A 260 -33.66 -10.37 -13.50
N SER A 261 -33.82 -11.37 -14.37
CA SER A 261 -34.10 -11.16 -15.79
C SER A 261 -35.47 -10.49 -16.01
N LEU A 262 -36.48 -10.88 -15.22
CA LEU A 262 -37.82 -10.28 -15.19
C LEU A 262 -37.77 -8.84 -14.71
N LEU A 263 -37.04 -8.55 -13.64
CA LEU A 263 -36.87 -7.20 -13.11
C LEU A 263 -36.17 -6.27 -14.10
N ARG A 264 -35.16 -6.76 -14.83
CA ARG A 264 -34.51 -6.02 -15.93
C ARG A 264 -35.46 -5.77 -17.10
N ARG A 265 -36.31 -6.74 -17.48
CA ARG A 265 -37.32 -6.52 -18.53
C ARG A 265 -38.35 -5.49 -18.10
N LEU A 266 -38.85 -5.58 -16.87
CA LEU A 266 -39.84 -4.65 -16.31
C LEU A 266 -39.28 -3.23 -16.17
N SER A 267 -38.01 -3.06 -15.81
CA SER A 267 -37.37 -1.74 -15.72
C SER A 267 -37.17 -1.13 -17.10
N LEU A 268 -36.76 -1.93 -18.10
CA LEU A 268 -36.66 -1.50 -19.49
C LEU A 268 -38.01 -1.13 -20.10
N ASP A 269 -39.08 -1.87 -19.77
CA ASP A 269 -40.44 -1.55 -20.22
C ASP A 269 -40.97 -0.28 -19.58
N ARG A 270 -40.67 -0.03 -18.30
CA ARG A 270 -40.99 1.25 -17.63
C ARG A 270 -40.25 2.42 -18.29
N LEU A 271 -38.99 2.23 -18.66
CA LEU A 271 -38.21 3.25 -19.38
C LEU A 271 -38.75 3.51 -20.79
N ARG A 272 -39.14 2.46 -21.54
CA ARG A 272 -39.81 2.60 -22.84
C ARG A 272 -41.15 3.32 -22.74
N LYS A 273 -41.98 2.98 -21.75
CA LYS A 273 -43.26 3.67 -21.50
C LYS A 273 -43.06 5.16 -21.17
N ARG A 274 -42.06 5.50 -20.35
CA ARG A 274 -41.72 6.91 -20.06
C ARG A 274 -41.25 7.66 -21.31
N ARG A 275 -40.45 7.02 -22.17
CA ARG A 275 -39.97 7.61 -23.43
C ARG A 275 -41.13 7.87 -24.42
N LEU A 276 -42.04 6.91 -24.56
CA LEU A 276 -43.26 7.07 -25.36
C LEU A 276 -44.19 8.17 -24.83
N LEU A 277 -44.33 8.31 -23.52
CA LEU A 277 -45.12 9.37 -22.90
C LEU A 277 -44.48 10.75 -23.06
N SER A 278 -43.14 10.85 -23.01
CA SER A 278 -42.44 12.11 -23.33
C SER A 278 -42.54 12.48 -24.81
N GLU A 279 -42.48 11.50 -25.71
CA GLU A 279 -42.62 11.74 -27.16
C GLU A 279 -44.04 12.18 -27.54
N ARG A 280 -45.08 11.72 -26.81
CA ARG A 280 -46.47 12.18 -27.00
C ARG A 280 -46.75 13.57 -26.42
N ARG A 281 -45.97 14.03 -25.43
CA ARG A 281 -46.08 15.40 -24.89
C ARG A 281 -45.37 16.46 -25.73
N ASN A 282 -44.42 16.03 -26.56
CA ASN A 282 -43.63 16.88 -27.44
C ASN A 282 -44.16 16.89 -28.89
N ARG A 283 -45.36 16.35 -29.12
CA ARG A 283 -46.15 16.48 -30.35
C ARG A 283 -47.42 17.24 -30.03
#